data_AF-A0A9P7AQB5-F1
#
_entry.id   AF-A0A9P7AQB5-F1
#
_cell.length_a   1.000
_cell.length_b   1.000
_cell.length_c   1.000
_cell.angle_alpha   90.00
_cell.angle_beta   90.00
_cell.angle_gamma   90.00
#
_symmetry.space_group_name_H-M   'P 1'
#
loop_
_entity.id
_entity.type
_entity.pdbx_description
1 polymer ?
#
loop_
_entity_poly.entity_id
_entity_poly.type
_entity_poly.pdbx_seq_one_letter_code
_entity_poly.pdbx_strand_id
1 'polypeptide(L)'
;MRGTSLYSEKRAEGLAVWKRLEDERKTENKDRRAQYHTALEKWNKDKLRAKAEGRKFSEAKPVLGKLRGPIPRQALNVACEEDAASSGGESFDLDGISDASDED
;
A
#
# COMPACT_ATOMS: atom_id res chain seq x y z
N MET A 1 20.76 -42.83 -7.22
CA MET A 1 19.52 -42.03 -7.20
C MET A 1 19.89 -40.55 -7.11
N ARG A 2 19.63 -39.75 -8.17
CA ARG A 2 19.74 -38.27 -8.15
C ARG A 2 18.51 -37.70 -8.85
N GLY A 3 17.39 -37.65 -8.15
CA GLY A 3 16.12 -37.13 -8.68
C GLY A 3 15.68 -35.79 -8.06
N THR A 4 16.41 -35.26 -7.08
CA THR A 4 15.97 -34.14 -6.25
C THR A 4 16.43 -32.76 -6.75
N SER A 5 17.52 -32.69 -7.52
CA SER A 5 18.17 -31.41 -7.90
C SER A 5 17.31 -30.52 -8.81
N LEU A 6 16.74 -31.10 -9.88
CA LEU A 6 16.00 -30.34 -10.89
C LEU A 6 14.66 -29.80 -10.37
N TYR A 7 14.05 -30.48 -9.40
CA TYR A 7 12.78 -30.05 -8.79
C TYR A 7 12.99 -28.87 -7.83
N SER A 8 14.08 -28.89 -7.05
CA SER A 8 14.44 -27.76 -6.18
C SER A 8 14.81 -26.51 -6.96
N GLU A 9 15.54 -26.65 -8.07
CA GLU A 9 15.97 -25.52 -8.92
C GLU A 9 14.77 -24.80 -9.56
N LYS A 10 13.86 -25.56 -10.19
CA LYS A 10 12.65 -24.99 -10.80
C LYS A 10 11.73 -24.31 -9.78
N ARG A 11 11.68 -24.84 -8.55
CA ARG A 11 10.92 -24.21 -7.45
C ARG A 11 11.55 -22.89 -7.03
N ALA A 12 12.88 -22.83 -6.91
CA ALA A 12 13.60 -21.62 -6.56
C ALA A 12 13.41 -20.53 -7.64
N GLU A 13 13.46 -20.92 -8.92
CA GLU A 13 13.20 -20.02 -10.05
C GLU A 13 11.77 -19.47 -10.03
N GLY A 14 10.76 -20.33 -9.86
CA GLY A 14 9.36 -19.91 -9.77
C GLY A 14 9.08 -18.94 -8.61
N LEU A 15 9.68 -19.19 -7.44
CA LEU A 15 9.59 -18.28 -6.29
C LEU A 15 10.32 -16.96 -6.54
N ALA A 16 11.46 -16.97 -7.20
CA ALA A 16 12.21 -15.77 -7.53
C ALA A 16 11.43 -14.88 -8.51
N VAL A 17 10.80 -15.47 -9.53
CA VAL A 17 9.94 -14.75 -10.48
C VAL A 17 8.72 -14.18 -9.76
N TRP A 18 8.03 -14.98 -8.94
CA TRP A 18 6.88 -14.50 -8.17
C TRP A 18 7.24 -13.33 -7.26
N LYS A 19 8.36 -13.42 -6.54
CA LYS A 19 8.81 -12.36 -5.64
C LYS A 19 9.07 -11.05 -6.38
N ARG A 20 9.74 -11.10 -7.54
CA ARG A 20 9.99 -9.92 -8.38
C ARG A 20 8.69 -9.23 -8.80
N LEU A 21 7.73 -10.01 -9.28
CA LEU A 21 6.44 -9.46 -9.72
C LEU A 21 5.64 -8.87 -8.54
N GLU A 22 5.71 -9.50 -7.36
CA GLU A 22 5.04 -9.01 -6.17
C GLU A 22 5.68 -7.72 -5.63
N ASP A 23 7.01 -7.60 -5.70
CA ASP A 23 7.73 -6.38 -5.32
C ASP A 23 7.44 -5.23 -6.29
N GLU A 24 7.37 -5.50 -7.60
CA GLU A 24 6.94 -4.52 -8.60
C GLU A 24 5.50 -4.04 -8.33
N ARG A 25 4.56 -4.97 -8.08
CA ARG A 25 3.18 -4.65 -7.72
C ARG A 25 3.10 -3.74 -6.48
N LYS A 26 3.89 -4.04 -5.44
CA LYS A 26 3.94 -3.24 -4.22
C LYS A 26 4.46 -1.84 -4.50
N THR A 27 5.49 -1.73 -5.33
CA THR A 27 6.11 -0.46 -5.72
C THR A 27 5.10 0.43 -6.45
N GLU A 28 4.43 -0.11 -7.48
CA GLU A 28 3.38 0.63 -8.20
C GLU A 28 2.22 1.06 -7.29
N ASN A 29 1.78 0.19 -6.38
CA ASN A 29 0.71 0.53 -5.44
C ASN A 29 1.14 1.62 -4.45
N LYS A 30 2.41 1.61 -4.03
CA LYS A 30 2.99 2.67 -3.19
C LYS A 30 2.99 4.00 -3.93
N ASP A 31 3.43 4.00 -5.19
CA ASP A 31 3.47 5.21 -6.01
C ASP A 31 2.07 5.78 -6.26
N ARG A 32 1.09 4.92 -6.55
CA ARG A 32 -0.32 5.33 -6.70
C ARG A 32 -0.89 5.95 -5.43
N ARG A 33 -0.57 5.38 -4.26
CA ARG A 33 -0.97 5.97 -2.97
C ARG A 33 -0.31 7.33 -2.77
N ALA A 34 1.00 7.44 -3.02
CA ALA A 34 1.73 8.70 -2.89
C ALA A 34 1.13 9.80 -3.79
N GLN A 35 0.88 9.50 -5.06
CA GLN A 35 0.22 10.43 -5.99
C GLN A 35 -1.16 10.88 -5.50
N TYR A 36 -1.96 9.94 -4.98
CA TYR A 36 -3.26 10.27 -4.41
C TYR A 36 -3.13 11.20 -3.19
N HIS A 37 -2.21 10.94 -2.27
CA HIS A 37 -2.00 11.80 -1.10
C HIS A 37 -1.54 13.20 -1.51
N THR A 38 -0.59 13.32 -2.44
CA THR A 38 -0.16 14.62 -2.98
C THR A 38 -1.32 15.38 -3.62
N ALA A 39 -2.13 14.71 -4.43
CA ALA A 39 -3.31 15.31 -5.05
C ALA A 39 -4.33 15.76 -4.00
N LEU A 40 -4.57 14.94 -2.97
CA LEU A 40 -5.50 15.23 -1.89
C LEU A 40 -5.06 16.42 -1.04
N GLU A 41 -3.77 16.50 -0.71
CA GLU A 41 -3.19 17.64 0.01
C GLU A 41 -3.35 18.94 -0.79
N LYS A 42 -3.06 18.91 -2.09
CA LYS A 42 -3.25 20.05 -2.97
C LYS A 42 -4.73 20.47 -3.00
N TRP A 43 -5.63 19.51 -3.21
CA TRP A 43 -7.06 19.76 -3.20
C TRP A 43 -7.54 20.38 -1.89
N ASN A 44 -7.05 19.91 -0.74
CA ASN A 44 -7.37 20.49 0.57
C ASN A 44 -6.85 21.94 0.70
N LYS A 45 -5.62 22.21 0.27
CA LYS A 45 -5.04 23.57 0.27
C LYS A 45 -5.87 24.51 -0.60
N ASP A 46 -6.24 24.08 -1.80
CA ASP A 46 -7.01 24.88 -2.75
C ASP A 46 -8.44 25.12 -2.23
N LYS A 47 -9.08 24.12 -1.62
CA LYS A 47 -10.38 24.26 -0.95
C LYS A 47 -10.32 25.26 0.20
N LEU A 48 -9.29 25.20 1.04
CA LEU A 48 -9.10 26.14 2.15
C LEU A 48 -8.87 27.57 1.65
N ARG A 49 -8.07 27.73 0.59
CA ARG A 49 -7.85 29.03 -0.06
C ARG A 49 -9.16 29.61 -0.60
N ALA A 50 -9.93 28.82 -1.35
CA ALA A 50 -11.23 29.25 -1.86
C ALA A 50 -12.20 29.63 -0.73
N LYS A 51 -12.21 28.88 0.36
CA LYS A 51 -13.00 29.21 1.57
C LYS A 51 -12.56 30.54 2.18
N ALA A 52 -11.25 30.79 2.32
CA ALA A 52 -10.71 32.04 2.86
C ALA A 52 -11.02 33.25 1.97
N GLU A 53 -11.04 33.06 0.65
CA GLU A 53 -11.42 34.08 -0.34
C GLU A 53 -12.95 34.29 -0.45
N GLY A 54 -13.76 33.53 0.30
CA GLY A 54 -15.22 33.57 0.22
C GLY A 54 -15.78 33.04 -1.12
N ARG A 55 -14.98 32.26 -1.87
CA ARG A 55 -15.34 31.71 -3.16
C ARG A 55 -15.88 30.29 -3.02
N LYS A 56 -16.79 29.90 -3.93
CA LYS A 56 -17.25 28.51 -4.05
C LYS A 56 -16.15 27.67 -4.69
N PHE A 57 -15.82 26.55 -4.07
CA PHE A 57 -14.86 25.57 -4.58
C PHE A 57 -15.62 24.42 -5.26
N SER A 58 -15.39 24.21 -6.56
CA SER A 58 -16.14 23.25 -7.39
C SER A 58 -15.30 22.08 -7.90
N GLU A 59 -14.01 22.02 -7.57
CA GLU A 59 -13.15 20.92 -8.04
C GLU A 59 -13.49 19.60 -7.35
N ALA A 60 -13.57 18.54 -8.14
CA ALA A 60 -13.84 17.20 -7.64
C ALA A 60 -12.71 16.72 -6.72
N LYS A 61 -13.08 16.10 -5.59
CA LYS A 61 -12.11 15.50 -4.69
C LYS A 61 -11.39 14.35 -5.42
N PRO A 62 -10.05 14.28 -5.38
CA PRO A 62 -9.33 13.15 -5.94
C PRO A 62 -9.78 11.85 -5.26
N VAL A 63 -9.77 10.75 -6.00
CA VAL A 63 -10.19 9.42 -5.53
C VAL A 63 -9.08 8.42 -5.80
N LEU A 64 -8.74 7.61 -4.78
CA LEU A 64 -7.83 6.50 -4.95
C LEU A 64 -8.58 5.34 -5.62
N GLY A 65 -8.28 5.07 -6.89
CA GLY A 65 -8.82 3.93 -7.61
C GLY A 65 -8.34 2.59 -7.04
N LYS A 66 -8.88 1.47 -7.58
CA LYS A 66 -8.50 0.11 -7.16
C LYS A 66 -7.00 -0.13 -7.34
N LEU A 67 -6.34 -0.59 -6.28
CA LEU A 67 -4.94 -1.01 -6.30
C LEU A 67 -4.80 -2.38 -6.96
N ARG A 68 -3.60 -2.71 -7.45
CA ARG A 68 -3.34 -4.05 -8.00
C ARG A 68 -3.46 -5.10 -6.90
N GLY A 69 -4.26 -6.14 -7.16
CA GLY A 69 -4.45 -7.27 -6.25
C GLY A 69 -3.21 -8.16 -6.13
N PRO A 70 -3.08 -8.95 -5.06
CA PRO A 70 -1.92 -9.81 -4.84
C PRO A 70 -1.74 -10.82 -5.97
N ILE A 71 -0.48 -11.12 -6.30
CA ILE A 71 -0.19 -12.13 -7.32
C ILE A 71 -0.26 -13.51 -6.67
N PRO A 72 -1.05 -14.46 -7.20
CA PRO A 72 -1.14 -15.80 -6.63
C PRO A 72 0.24 -16.45 -6.56
N ARG A 73 0.61 -16.90 -5.36
CA ARG A 73 1.85 -17.65 -5.17
C ARG A 73 1.68 -19.03 -5.80
N GLN A 74 2.69 -19.49 -6.55
CA GLN A 74 2.68 -20.84 -7.10
C GLN A 74 2.68 -21.86 -5.94
N ALA A 75 1.52 -22.49 -5.70
CA ALA A 75 1.38 -23.61 -4.77
C ALA A 75 1.87 -24.89 -5.46
N LEU A 76 3.18 -25.14 -5.39
CA LEU A 76 3.73 -26.45 -5.75
C LEU A 76 3.68 -27.32 -4.50
N ASN A 77 2.74 -28.27 -4.48
CA ASN A 77 2.47 -29.24 -3.41
C ASN A 77 3.73 -29.68 -2.66
N VAL A 78 3.99 -29.06 -1.52
CA VAL A 78 4.69 -29.66 -0.38
C VAL A 78 4.03 -29.04 0.83
N ALA A 79 3.43 -29.88 1.67
CA ALA A 79 2.90 -29.51 2.96
C ALA A 79 3.97 -28.73 3.75
N CYS A 80 3.79 -27.42 3.82
CA CYS A 80 4.33 -26.55 4.87
C CYS A 80 3.14 -25.69 5.26
N GLU A 81 2.30 -26.24 6.12
CA GLU A 81 1.61 -25.41 7.10
C GLU A 81 2.72 -24.71 7.90
N GLU A 82 2.81 -23.38 7.81
CA GLU A 82 3.11 -22.50 8.93
C GLU A 82 2.90 -21.03 8.49
N ASP A 83 2.04 -20.37 9.26
CA ASP A 83 1.80 -18.94 9.37
C ASP A 83 1.10 -18.18 8.23
N ALA A 84 -0.22 -18.42 8.20
CA ALA A 84 -1.18 -17.35 8.03
C ALA A 84 -1.21 -16.43 9.28
N ALA A 85 -0.36 -15.40 9.31
CA ALA A 85 -0.53 -14.12 10.04
C ALA A 85 0.71 -13.28 9.69
N SER A 86 0.65 -12.00 9.35
CA SER A 86 -0.17 -10.96 9.93
C SER A 86 -0.43 -9.88 8.89
N SER A 87 -1.69 -9.54 8.76
CA SER A 87 -2.13 -8.22 8.32
C SER A 87 -1.36 -7.18 9.11
N GLY A 88 -0.33 -6.58 8.50
CA GLY A 88 0.34 -5.39 9.02
C GLY A 88 -0.62 -4.21 8.97
N GLY A 89 -1.59 -4.23 9.89
CA GLY A 89 -2.41 -3.10 10.26
C GLY A 89 -1.50 -2.03 10.85
N GLU A 90 -1.50 -0.90 10.17
CA GLU A 90 -1.27 0.45 10.68
C GLU A 90 -1.43 0.57 12.21
N SER A 91 -0.33 0.79 12.93
CA SER A 91 -0.34 1.64 14.12
C SER A 91 0.41 2.91 13.74
N PHE A 92 -0.34 3.93 13.32
CA PHE A 92 0.18 5.29 13.29
C PHE A 92 -0.15 5.87 14.66
N ASP A 93 0.79 5.74 15.59
CA ASP A 93 0.72 6.37 16.90
C ASP A 93 0.75 7.90 16.71
N LEU A 94 -0.42 8.50 16.48
CA LEU A 94 -0.67 9.94 16.64
C LEU A 94 -0.85 10.24 18.13
N ASP A 95 0.21 10.01 18.90
CA ASP A 95 0.33 10.53 20.24
C ASP A 95 0.92 11.94 20.13
N GLY A 96 0.16 12.95 20.55
CA GLY A 96 0.71 14.30 20.72
C GLY A 96 -0.01 15.46 20.02
N ILE A 97 -1.35 15.45 19.95
CA ILE A 97 -2.08 16.73 20.03
C ILE A 97 -2.50 16.99 21.47
N SER A 98 -1.56 17.55 22.24
CA SER A 98 -1.86 18.23 23.48
C SER A 98 -2.53 19.56 23.14
N ASP A 99 -3.86 19.51 23.06
CA ASP A 99 -4.75 20.66 23.18
C ASP A 99 -4.61 21.22 24.61
N ALA A 100 -3.74 22.22 24.76
CA ALA A 100 -3.71 23.07 25.94
C ALA A 100 -4.45 24.37 25.58
N SER A 101 -5.77 24.29 25.57
CA SER A 101 -6.63 25.44 25.82
C SER A 101 -6.59 25.70 27.32
N ASP A 102 -5.92 26.76 27.75
CA ASP A 102 -6.13 27.37 29.06
C ASP A 102 -6.39 28.87 28.80
N GLU A 103 -7.68 29.21 28.85
CA GLU A 103 -8.17 30.56 29.04
C GLU A 103 -8.08 30.90 30.54
N ASP A 104 -7.32 31.93 30.93
CA ASP A 104 -7.81 33.21 31.51
C ASP A 104 -6.63 34.19 31.74
#